data_AF-A0A7K6Q8X7-F1
#
_entry.id   AF-A0A7K6Q8X7-F1
#
_cell.length_a   1.000
_cell.length_b   1.000
_cell.length_c   1.000
_cell.angle_alpha   90.00
_cell.angle_beta   90.00
_cell.angle_gamma   90.00
#
_symmetry.space_group_name_H-M   'P 1'
#
loop_
_entity.id
_entity.type
_entity.pdbx_description
1 polymer ?
#
loop_
_entity_poly.entity_id
_entity_poly.type
_entity_poly.pdbx_seq_one_letter_code
_entity_poly.pdbx_strand_id
1 'polypeptide(L)'
;AQAGSQLGRLTLQGQQEPLRNQTAVVDEASSTVTFYITSHSNLSAVVLYDSRNGYVCYKSVEQQTCYLRRMEPWDLQTLQTALNTSEHSAEQLPRHNNQTKFYREFLGILGGEQVDPSSLGEAVQTLCEQTSIFWVRRGQGPGRQRLIYLCIDICFPSNICVSICFYYLPE
;
A
#
# COMPACT_ATOMS: atom_id res chain seq x y z
N ALA A 1 33.21 -1.91 8.37
CA ALA A 1 32.36 -3.07 8.05
C ALA A 1 31.14 -2.54 7.31
N GLN A 2 31.03 -2.79 6.01
CA GLN A 2 29.85 -2.43 5.22
C GLN A 2 28.73 -3.41 5.57
N ALA A 3 27.70 -2.93 6.27
CA ALA A 3 26.45 -3.67 6.42
C ALA A 3 25.78 -3.71 5.04
N GLY A 4 25.74 -4.89 4.41
CA GLY A 4 25.07 -5.08 3.14
C GLY A 4 23.57 -4.89 3.30
N SER A 5 23.01 -3.89 2.62
CA SER A 5 21.55 -3.71 2.51
C SER A 5 20.97 -4.87 1.70
N GLN A 6 19.97 -5.57 2.25
CA GLN A 6 19.26 -6.61 1.53
C GLN A 6 17.98 -6.01 0.93
N LEU A 7 17.98 -5.89 -0.41
CA LEU A 7 16.80 -5.50 -1.17
C LEU A 7 16.06 -6.77 -1.60
N GLY A 8 14.92 -7.06 -0.97
CA GLY A 8 14.09 -8.22 -1.30
C GLY A 8 13.04 -7.86 -2.34
N ARG A 9 12.87 -8.69 -3.40
CA ARG A 9 11.77 -8.55 -4.36
C ARG A 9 10.87 -9.78 -4.29
N LEU A 10 9.59 -9.58 -3.97
CA LEU A 10 8.59 -10.64 -3.91
C LEU A 10 7.54 -10.44 -5.02
N THR A 11 7.27 -11.49 -5.79
CA THR A 11 6.15 -11.51 -6.75
C THR A 11 5.00 -12.27 -6.12
N LEU A 12 3.81 -11.67 -6.04
CA LEU A 12 2.66 -12.26 -5.35
C LEU A 12 1.54 -12.53 -6.36
N GLN A 13 1.15 -13.80 -6.53
CA GLN A 13 0.08 -14.21 -7.46
C GLN A 13 -1.19 -14.56 -6.67
N GLY A 14 -2.30 -13.87 -6.94
CA GLY A 14 -3.62 -14.17 -6.35
C GLY A 14 -4.32 -15.33 -7.06
N GLN A 15 -5.00 -16.22 -6.31
CA GLN A 15 -5.49 -17.52 -6.81
C GLN A 15 -6.99 -17.56 -7.22
N GLN A 16 -7.81 -16.52 -6.99
CA GLN A 16 -9.18 -16.49 -7.51
C GLN A 16 -9.55 -15.10 -8.08
N GLU A 17 -9.63 -15.03 -9.42
CA GLU A 17 -10.25 -13.99 -10.29
C GLU A 17 -9.75 -12.52 -10.22
N PRO A 18 -9.23 -11.95 -11.33
CA PRO A 18 -8.21 -12.49 -12.22
C PRO A 18 -6.80 -12.00 -11.82
N LEU A 19 -5.78 -12.63 -12.42
CA LEU A 19 -4.34 -12.44 -12.24
C LEU A 19 -3.91 -10.98 -11.99
N ARG A 20 -3.59 -10.63 -10.74
CA ARG A 20 -3.02 -9.32 -10.36
C ARG A 20 -1.51 -9.38 -10.44
N ASN A 21 -0.91 -8.53 -11.27
CA ASN A 21 0.54 -8.38 -11.29
C ASN A 21 0.93 -7.43 -10.18
N GLN A 22 1.42 -8.00 -9.08
CA GLN A 22 1.92 -7.24 -7.95
C GLN A 22 3.33 -7.69 -7.56
N THR A 23 4.18 -6.72 -7.26
CA THR A 23 5.54 -6.93 -6.78
C THR A 23 5.74 -6.11 -5.52
N ALA A 24 6.33 -6.69 -4.49
CA ALA A 24 6.77 -5.98 -3.30
C ALA A 24 8.29 -5.83 -3.33
N VAL A 25 8.77 -4.63 -3.01
CA VAL A 25 10.19 -4.31 -2.78
C VAL A 25 10.36 -3.99 -1.31
N VAL A 26 11.23 -4.75 -0.65
CA VAL A 26 11.58 -4.59 0.77
C VAL A 26 12.96 -3.96 0.85
N ASP A 27 13.05 -2.81 1.52
CA ASP A 27 14.31 -2.15 1.86
C ASP A 27 14.41 -2.04 3.40
N GLU A 28 15.16 -2.98 3.98
CA GLU A 28 15.43 -3.07 5.41
C GLU A 28 16.17 -1.83 5.95
N ALA A 29 17.11 -1.30 5.16
CA ALA A 29 17.95 -0.17 5.57
C ALA A 29 17.14 1.12 5.71
N SER A 30 16.12 1.29 4.87
CA SER A 30 15.15 2.39 4.95
C SER A 30 13.93 2.06 5.80
N SER A 31 13.77 0.79 6.21
CA SER A 31 12.59 0.28 6.93
C SER A 31 11.29 0.50 6.15
N THR A 32 11.35 0.24 4.83
CA THR A 32 10.25 0.49 3.88
C THR A 32 9.84 -0.77 3.11
N VAL A 33 8.55 -0.88 2.82
CA VAL A 33 8.00 -1.88 1.89
C VAL A 33 7.16 -1.18 0.85
N THR A 34 7.48 -1.39 -0.44
CA THR A 34 6.79 -0.77 -1.56
C THR A 34 6.10 -1.82 -2.42
N PHE A 35 4.77 -1.76 -2.50
CA PHE A 35 3.96 -2.58 -3.40
C PHE A 35 3.72 -1.83 -4.70
N TYR A 36 4.07 -2.46 -5.82
CA TYR A 36 3.70 -2.03 -7.17
C TYR A 36 2.57 -2.94 -7.65
N ILE A 37 1.41 -2.36 -7.94
CA ILE A 37 0.22 -3.09 -8.36
C ILE A 37 -0.20 -2.58 -9.74
N THR A 38 -0.43 -3.51 -10.67
CA THR A 38 -1.05 -3.23 -11.96
C THR A 38 -2.35 -4.02 -12.08
N SER A 39 -3.46 -3.32 -12.29
CA SER A 39 -4.77 -3.91 -12.53
C SER A 39 -4.88 -4.43 -13.97
N HIS A 40 -5.92 -5.23 -14.25
CA HIS A 40 -6.18 -5.74 -15.60
C HIS A 40 -6.54 -4.63 -16.60
N SER A 41 -7.15 -3.54 -16.13
CA SER A 41 -7.41 -2.34 -16.94
C SER A 41 -6.17 -1.47 -17.13
N ASN A 42 -4.96 -2.00 -16.85
CA ASN A 42 -3.67 -1.31 -16.91
C ASN A 42 -3.56 -0.09 -15.99
N LEU A 43 -4.44 0.03 -14.98
CA LEU A 43 -4.29 1.07 -13.97
C LEU A 43 -3.20 0.62 -13.00
N SER A 44 -2.22 1.48 -12.76
CA SER A 44 -1.12 1.21 -11.85
C SER A 44 -1.22 2.03 -10.58
N ALA A 45 -0.91 1.39 -9.47
CA ALA A 45 -0.87 2.00 -8.15
C ALA A 45 0.40 1.54 -7.41
N VAL A 46 0.94 2.44 -6.59
CA VAL A 46 2.07 2.16 -5.71
C VAL A 46 1.64 2.41 -4.28
N VAL A 47 1.97 1.48 -3.38
CA VAL A 47 1.68 1.62 -1.95
C VAL A 47 2.97 1.44 -1.17
N LEU A 48 3.41 2.52 -0.53
CA LEU A 48 4.61 2.57 0.28
C LEU A 48 4.22 2.56 1.75
N TYR A 49 4.84 1.65 2.48
CA TYR A 49 4.87 1.65 3.93
C TYR A 49 6.25 2.12 4.40
N ASP A 50 6.30 3.27 5.07
CA ASP A 50 7.49 3.84 5.68
C ASP A 50 7.36 3.74 7.20
N SER A 51 7.85 2.63 7.75
CA SER A 51 7.71 2.33 9.19
C SER A 51 8.59 3.23 10.05
N ARG A 52 9.69 3.76 9.49
CA ARG A 52 10.58 4.71 10.15
C ARG A 52 9.86 6.01 10.47
N ASN A 53 9.10 6.55 9.52
CA ASN A 53 8.36 7.80 9.68
C ASN A 53 6.88 7.59 10.06
N GLY A 54 6.41 6.34 10.09
CA GLY A 54 5.06 5.96 10.50
C GLY A 54 3.99 6.34 9.46
N TYR A 55 4.30 6.20 8.17
CA TYR A 55 3.41 6.57 7.06
C TYR A 55 3.00 5.41 6.17
N VAL A 56 1.75 5.45 5.71
CA VAL A 56 1.31 4.69 4.53
C VAL A 56 0.96 5.68 3.44
N CYS A 57 1.62 5.55 2.30
CA CYS A 57 1.46 6.42 1.15
C CYS A 57 0.93 5.65 -0.05
N TYR A 58 -0.13 6.15 -0.66
CA TYR A 58 -0.78 5.57 -1.83
C TYR A 58 -0.62 6.51 -3.01
N LYS A 59 0.02 6.05 -4.09
CA LYS A 59 0.15 6.80 -5.34
C LYS A 59 -0.66 6.11 -6.42
N SER A 60 -1.67 6.79 -6.94
CA SER A 60 -2.32 6.39 -8.19
C SER A 60 -1.56 7.02 -9.34
N VAL A 61 -1.08 6.22 -10.29
CA VAL A 61 -0.46 6.73 -11.53
C VAL A 61 -1.48 7.53 -12.35
N GLU A 62 -2.75 7.15 -12.20
CA GLU A 62 -3.99 7.75 -12.69
C GLU A 62 -4.09 9.26 -12.56
N GLN A 63 -3.98 9.65 -11.29
CA GLN A 63 -4.47 10.93 -10.80
C GLN A 63 -3.34 11.90 -10.43
N GLN A 64 -2.08 11.51 -10.69
CA GLN A 64 -0.89 12.27 -10.29
C GLN A 64 -0.98 12.82 -8.85
N THR A 65 -1.57 12.03 -7.95
CA THR A 65 -1.88 12.42 -6.59
C THR A 65 -1.44 11.31 -5.65
N CYS A 66 -0.80 11.73 -4.56
CA CYS A 66 -0.47 10.87 -3.43
C CYS A 66 -1.46 11.11 -2.28
N TYR A 67 -1.86 10.01 -1.66
CA TYR A 67 -2.69 10.01 -0.46
C TYR A 67 -1.86 9.47 0.70
N LEU A 68 -1.79 10.25 1.78
CA LEU A 68 -0.94 9.95 2.93
C LEU A 68 -1.79 9.74 4.18
N ARG A 69 -1.48 8.70 4.94
CA ARG A 69 -2.03 8.51 6.30
C ARG A 69 -0.95 8.07 7.27
N ARG A 70 -1.22 8.27 8.56
CA ARG A 70 -0.43 7.65 9.63
C ARG A 70 -0.69 6.15 9.66
N MET A 71 0.34 5.39 9.99
CA MET A 71 0.21 3.96 10.29
C MET A 71 -0.64 3.75 11.55
N GLU A 72 -1.47 2.72 11.51
CA GLU A 72 -2.15 2.12 12.66
C GLU A 72 -1.37 0.88 13.12
N PRO A 73 -1.59 0.39 14.36
CA PRO A 73 -0.90 -0.81 14.86
C PRO A 73 -1.04 -2.05 13.95
N TRP A 74 -2.15 -2.16 13.22
CA TRP A 74 -2.39 -3.25 12.27
C TRP A 74 -1.48 -3.19 11.03
N ASP A 75 -1.07 -2.00 10.60
CA ASP A 75 -0.15 -1.85 9.46
C ASP A 75 1.22 -2.42 9.82
N LEU A 76 1.71 -2.12 11.02
CA LEU A 76 2.99 -2.61 11.51
C LEU A 76 2.99 -4.14 11.63
N GLN A 77 1.92 -4.74 12.14
CA GLN A 77 1.79 -6.20 12.22
C GLN A 77 1.78 -6.85 10.83
N THR A 78 1.06 -6.25 9.88
CA THR A 78 1.00 -6.72 8.49
C THR A 78 2.38 -6.65 7.82
N LEU A 79 3.14 -5.57 8.09
CA LEU A 79 4.50 -5.40 7.57
C LEU A 79 5.50 -6.37 8.17
N GLN A 80 5.50 -6.55 9.49
CA GLN A 80 6.39 -7.50 10.15
C GLN A 80 6.24 -8.91 9.58
N THR A 81 5.01 -9.30 9.23
CA THR A 81 4.76 -10.58 8.55
C THR A 81 5.37 -10.62 7.15
N ALA A 82 5.30 -9.52 6.38
CA ALA A 82 5.92 -9.44 5.06
C ALA A 82 7.46 -9.45 5.11
N LEU A 83 8.07 -8.74 6.06
CA LEU A 83 9.52 -8.68 6.28
C LEU A 83 10.09 -10.05 6.69
N ASN A 84 9.41 -10.74 7.63
CA ASN A 84 9.85 -12.05 8.13
C ASN A 84 9.70 -13.20 7.11
N THR A 85 8.93 -13.01 6.03
CA THR A 85 8.76 -14.02 4.97
C THR A 85 9.94 -14.00 3.97
N SER A 86 10.93 -13.11 4.14
CA SER A 86 12.05 -12.94 3.21
C SER A 86 13.15 -14.02 3.26
N GLU A 87 13.12 -14.98 4.20
CA GLU A 87 14.18 -16.00 4.32
C GLU A 87 13.83 -17.40 3.76
N HIS A 88 12.59 -17.64 3.30
CA HIS A 88 12.21 -18.96 2.78
C HIS A 88 11.50 -18.87 1.43
N SER A 89 12.26 -19.20 0.38
CA SER A 89 11.84 -19.71 -0.93
C SER A 89 10.55 -19.13 -1.51
N ALA A 90 10.70 -18.37 -2.59
CA ALA A 90 9.66 -18.12 -3.59
C ALA A 90 9.01 -19.42 -4.14
N GLU A 91 9.55 -20.59 -3.84
CA GLU A 91 9.02 -21.92 -4.18
C GLU A 91 8.17 -22.58 -3.08
N GLN A 92 8.03 -21.97 -1.90
CA GLN A 92 7.27 -22.54 -0.76
C GLN A 92 6.32 -21.54 -0.10
N LEU A 93 5.72 -20.61 -0.87
CA LEU A 93 4.43 -20.07 -0.41
C LEU A 93 3.47 -21.26 -0.28
N PRO A 94 2.83 -21.49 0.88
CA PRO A 94 1.94 -22.63 1.05
C PRO A 94 0.85 -22.60 -0.03
N ARG A 95 0.95 -23.52 -1.00
CA ARG A 95 -0.17 -23.95 -1.82
C ARG A 95 -1.15 -24.73 -0.93
N HIS A 96 -1.80 -24.07 0.03
CA HIS A 96 -3.04 -24.56 0.64
C HIS A 96 -3.63 -23.58 1.67
N ASN A 97 -4.72 -22.91 1.32
CA ASN A 97 -6.01 -22.99 2.02
C ASN A 97 -7.08 -22.17 1.28
N ASN A 98 -8.30 -22.69 1.20
CA ASN A 98 -9.47 -22.06 0.57
C ASN A 98 -10.03 -20.84 1.35
N GLN A 99 -9.20 -20.12 2.11
CA GLN A 99 -9.60 -19.02 3.00
C GLN A 99 -8.66 -17.81 2.84
N THR A 100 -8.41 -17.34 1.62
CA THR A 100 -7.87 -15.99 1.43
C THR A 100 -8.83 -15.01 2.09
N LYS A 101 -8.33 -14.21 3.04
CA LYS A 101 -9.17 -13.22 3.74
C LYS A 101 -9.17 -11.94 2.92
N PHE A 102 -10.35 -11.49 2.52
CA PHE A 102 -10.53 -10.22 1.84
C PHE A 102 -11.14 -9.21 2.82
N TYR A 103 -10.52 -8.05 2.93
CA TYR A 103 -11.12 -6.92 3.64
C TYR A 103 -11.11 -5.66 2.79
N ARG A 104 -12.01 -4.76 3.14
CA ARG A 104 -12.18 -3.48 2.46
C ARG A 104 -12.00 -2.36 3.46
N GLU A 105 -11.15 -1.41 3.12
CA GLU A 105 -10.95 -0.19 3.88
C GLU A 105 -11.45 1.00 3.09
N PHE A 106 -12.03 1.97 3.78
CA PHE A 106 -12.50 3.19 3.16
C PHE A 106 -11.69 4.37 3.69
N LEU A 107 -11.05 5.08 2.78
CA LEU A 107 -10.25 6.26 3.05
C LEU A 107 -10.98 7.50 2.54
N GLY A 108 -11.30 8.41 3.46
CA GLY A 108 -11.84 9.72 3.13
C GLY A 108 -10.70 10.70 2.89
N ILE A 109 -10.68 11.37 1.73
CA ILE A 109 -9.78 12.51 1.51
C ILE A 109 -10.20 13.64 2.43
N LEU A 110 -9.24 14.13 3.21
CA LEU A 110 -9.43 15.32 4.01
C LEU A 110 -9.29 16.54 3.09
N GLY A 111 -10.34 17.36 3.00
CA GLY A 111 -10.24 18.68 2.41
C GLY A 111 -9.27 19.55 3.22
N GLY A 112 -8.50 20.42 2.56
CA GLY A 112 -7.51 21.28 3.19
C GLY A 112 -6.27 21.53 2.35
N GLU A 113 -5.26 22.14 2.96
CA GLU A 113 -3.97 22.42 2.32
C GLU A 113 -3.19 21.13 2.00
N GLN A 114 -2.42 21.17 0.92
CA GLN A 114 -1.53 20.07 0.54
C GLN A 114 -0.46 19.86 1.61
N VAL A 115 -0.04 18.62 1.79
CA VAL A 115 1.07 18.29 2.69
C VAL A 115 2.36 18.86 2.10
N ASP A 116 3.13 19.58 2.92
CA ASP A 116 4.48 20.00 2.55
C ASP A 116 5.40 18.77 2.40
N PRO A 117 5.87 18.43 1.19
CA PRO A 117 6.70 17.26 0.98
C PRO A 117 8.00 17.28 1.78
N SER A 118 8.57 18.47 2.03
CA SER A 118 9.85 18.61 2.74
C SER A 118 9.78 18.17 4.21
N SER A 119 8.58 18.10 4.76
CA SER A 119 8.30 17.62 6.13
C SER A 119 8.18 16.09 6.25
N LEU A 120 8.26 15.36 5.13
CA LEU A 120 8.04 13.91 5.05
C LEU A 120 9.37 13.12 4.99
N GLY A 121 9.28 11.80 5.13
CA GLY A 121 10.44 10.91 4.93
C GLY A 121 10.88 10.84 3.46
N GLU A 122 12.18 10.61 3.23
CA GLU A 122 12.79 10.53 1.89
C GLU A 122 12.02 9.59 0.95
N ALA A 123 11.64 8.40 1.44
CA ALA A 123 10.90 7.42 0.63
C ALA A 123 9.55 7.96 0.11
N VAL A 124 8.82 8.73 0.93
CA VAL A 124 7.57 9.36 0.51
C VAL A 124 7.84 10.52 -0.45
N GLN A 125 8.88 11.31 -0.19
CA GLN A 125 9.28 12.41 -1.08
C GLN A 125 9.62 11.89 -2.48
N THR A 126 10.44 10.84 -2.56
CA THR A 126 10.80 10.19 -3.84
C THR A 126 9.58 9.57 -4.52
N LEU A 127 8.73 8.87 -3.78
CA LEU A 127 7.52 8.27 -4.37
C LEU A 127 6.61 9.35 -4.96
N CYS A 128 6.41 10.45 -4.26
CA CYS A 128 5.46 11.50 -4.59
C CYS A 128 6.08 12.70 -5.30
N GLU A 129 7.28 12.53 -5.87
CA GLU A 129 7.96 13.58 -6.61
C GLU A 129 7.01 14.19 -7.68
N GLN A 130 6.90 15.52 -7.67
CA GLN A 130 6.04 16.30 -8.58
C GLN A 130 4.53 16.00 -8.50
N THR A 131 4.06 15.34 -7.43
CA THR A 131 2.64 15.07 -7.22
C THR A 131 2.11 15.78 -5.98
N SER A 132 0.84 16.21 -6.02
CA SER A 132 0.18 16.75 -4.83
C SER A 132 -0.05 15.63 -3.80
N ILE A 133 0.13 15.98 -2.52
CA ILE A 133 -0.02 15.04 -1.41
C ILE A 133 -1.18 15.52 -0.54
N PHE A 134 -2.17 14.64 -0.30
CA PHE A 134 -3.31 14.93 0.56
C PHE A 134 -3.39 13.94 1.72
N TRP A 135 -3.77 14.44 2.90
CA TRP A 135 -4.08 13.58 4.02
C TRP A 135 -5.37 12.81 3.77
N VAL A 136 -5.37 11.53 4.14
CA VAL A 136 -6.56 10.68 4.18
C VAL A 136 -6.75 10.07 5.55
N ARG A 137 -8.01 9.79 5.90
CA ARG A 137 -8.34 9.08 7.15
C ARG A 137 -9.22 7.86 6.88
N ARG A 138 -9.05 6.84 7.70
CA ARG A 138 -9.93 5.68 7.72
C ARG A 138 -11.34 6.08 8.18
N GLY A 139 -12.35 5.50 7.54
CA GLY A 139 -13.75 5.66 7.92
C GLY A 139 -14.52 4.35 7.79
N GLN A 140 -15.74 4.32 8.32
CA GLN A 140 -16.62 3.15 8.22
C GLN A 140 -17.10 2.86 6.79
N GLY A 141 -16.92 3.82 5.89
CA GLY A 141 -17.34 3.74 4.50
C GLY A 141 -18.02 5.02 4.05
N PRO A 142 -18.16 5.22 2.73
CA PRO A 142 -19.07 6.23 2.23
C PRO A 142 -20.47 5.90 2.78
N GLY A 143 -21.15 6.91 3.35
CA GLY A 143 -22.57 6.78 3.68
C GLY A 143 -23.41 6.45 2.44
N ARG A 144 -24.72 6.31 2.58
CA ARG A 144 -25.62 5.82 1.50
C ARG A 144 -25.56 6.61 0.16
N GLN A 145 -24.84 7.72 0.04
CA GLN A 145 -24.80 8.61 -1.14
C GLN A 145 -23.45 9.31 -1.38
N ARG A 146 -22.30 8.61 -1.34
CA ARG A 146 -21.02 9.19 -1.81
C ARG A 146 -20.38 8.30 -2.86
N LEU A 147 -19.84 8.91 -3.92
CA LEU A 147 -19.16 8.22 -5.01
C LEU A 147 -17.75 7.79 -4.57
N ILE A 148 -17.46 6.50 -4.68
CA ILE A 148 -16.11 5.97 -4.61
C ILE A 148 -15.46 6.26 -5.95
N TYR A 149 -14.28 6.89 -5.96
CA TYR A 149 -13.62 7.28 -7.20
C TYR A 149 -12.37 6.44 -7.51
N LEU A 150 -11.80 5.74 -6.53
CA LEU A 150 -10.62 4.88 -6.70
C LEU A 150 -10.65 3.73 -5.69
N CYS A 151 -10.29 2.51 -6.10
CA CYS A 151 -9.94 1.42 -5.17
C CYS A 151 -8.60 0.82 -5.57
N ILE A 152 -7.72 0.60 -4.59
CA ILE A 152 -6.42 -0.05 -4.76
C ILE A 152 -6.47 -1.38 -4.04
N ASP A 153 -6.09 -2.41 -4.76
CA ASP A 153 -6.22 -3.78 -4.32
C ASP A 153 -4.82 -4.37 -4.05
N ILE A 154 -4.52 -4.67 -2.79
CA ILE A 154 -3.20 -5.12 -2.33
C ILE A 154 -3.34 -6.50 -1.71
N CYS A 155 -2.58 -7.50 -2.16
CA CYS A 155 -2.58 -8.83 -1.56
C CYS A 155 -1.20 -9.13 -0.94
N PHE A 156 -1.19 -9.36 0.37
CA PHE A 156 0.00 -9.65 1.17
C PHE A 156 0.39 -11.13 1.11
N PRO A 157 1.67 -11.47 1.39
CA PRO A 157 2.14 -12.86 1.45
C PRO A 157 1.35 -13.75 2.44
N SER A 158 0.71 -13.16 3.45
CA SER A 158 -0.05 -13.83 4.50
C SER A 158 -1.43 -14.34 4.08
N ASN A 159 -1.73 -14.47 2.78
CA ASN A 159 -3.05 -14.83 2.23
C ASN A 159 -4.15 -13.83 2.61
N ILE A 160 -3.80 -12.56 2.73
CA ILE A 160 -4.70 -11.46 3.07
C ILE A 160 -4.71 -10.47 1.91
N CYS A 161 -5.90 -10.14 1.42
CA CYS A 161 -6.10 -9.16 0.37
C CYS A 161 -6.95 -7.99 0.88
N VAL A 162 -6.60 -6.79 0.43
CA VAL A 162 -7.10 -5.53 0.95
C VAL A 162 -7.50 -4.65 -0.19
N SER A 163 -8.77 -4.25 -0.22
CA SER A 163 -9.27 -3.24 -1.14
C SER A 163 -9.37 -1.91 -0.41
N ILE A 164 -8.46 -0.98 -0.71
CA ILE A 164 -8.44 0.38 -0.17
C ILE A 164 -9.23 1.28 -1.10
N CYS A 165 -10.41 1.73 -0.70
CA CYS A 165 -11.28 2.55 -1.52
C CYS A 165 -11.34 4.00 -1.03
N PHE A 166 -11.16 4.93 -1.96
CA PHE A 166 -11.12 6.35 -1.69
C PHE A 166 -12.42 7.05 -2.09
N TYR A 167 -12.82 8.01 -1.26
CA TYR A 167 -13.98 8.87 -1.49
C TYR A 167 -13.73 10.26 -0.89
N TYR A 168 -14.42 11.27 -1.43
CA TYR A 168 -14.36 12.63 -0.88
C TYR A 168 -15.26 12.74 0.36
N LEU A 169 -14.78 13.45 1.37
CA LEU A 169 -15.61 13.92 2.46
C LEU A 169 -16.26 15.24 2.01
N PRO A 170 -17.59 15.43 2.17
CA PRO A 170 -18.21 16.73 2.02
C PRO A 170 -17.63 17.66 3.08
N GLU A 171 -17.42 18.90 2.67
CA GLU A 171 -17.02 20.01 3.53
C GLU A 171 -18.01 20.25 4.67
#